data_AF-A0A0T7GA03-F1
#
_entry.id   AF-A0A0T7GA03-F1
#
_cell.length_a   1.000
_cell.length_b   1.000
_cell.length_c   1.000
_cell.angle_alpha   90.00
_cell.angle_beta   90.00
_cell.angle_gamma   90.00
#
_symmetry.space_group_name_H-M   'P 1'
#
loop_
_entity.id
_entity.type
_entity.pdbx_description
1 polymer ?
#
loop_
_entity_poly.entity_id
_entity_poly.type
_entity_poly.pdbx_seq_one_letter_code
_entity_poly.pdbx_strand_id
1 'polypeptide(L)'
;MNGRELVSSSARHPRTAATDANHFVLTFENNRFASELFGQFDQNLKLLEERLHIDARARGNSVAISGDLTATNQARRALDFLYERIQKGGSVDTSDVDGAIRMAQAADDQLQLPTLEKKAKLSMSQISTKKKTVVARTPTQDAYMRALERSELVFGVGPAGTGKTYLAVAHAAQLLERGAVDRIILSRPAVEAGERLGFLPGDMKDKVDPYLRPLYDALYDMMPGDKVERAITAGVIEIAPLAFMRGRTLANAAVILDEAQNTTSMQMKMFLTRLGENARMIITGDPSQVDLPRGVKSGLVEALQILKGVEGISVIRFKDTDVVRHPLVGRIVRAYDAQYAVHEESEEGDR
;
A
#
# COMPACT_ATOMS: atom_id res chain seq x y z
N MET A 1 62.27 -10.90 -22.00
CA MET A 1 62.56 -10.25 -20.70
C MET A 1 62.74 -8.76 -20.96
N ASN A 2 62.06 -7.77 -20.39
CA ASN A 2 60.98 -7.66 -19.41
C ASN A 2 60.36 -6.27 -19.66
N GLY A 3 59.15 -6.22 -20.23
CA GLY A 3 58.35 -4.99 -20.33
C GLY A 3 57.49 -4.85 -19.08
N ARG A 4 57.86 -3.95 -18.17
CA ARG A 4 57.01 -3.47 -17.06
C ARG A 4 56.34 -2.19 -17.54
N GLU A 5 55.06 -2.26 -17.91
CA GLU A 5 54.20 -1.09 -18.03
C GLU A 5 53.34 -0.94 -16.77
N LEU A 6 53.37 0.29 -16.27
CA LEU A 6 52.71 0.76 -15.06
C LEU A 6 51.20 0.82 -15.26
N VAL A 7 50.47 0.21 -14.33
CA VAL A 7 49.02 0.34 -14.18
C VAL A 7 48.70 1.78 -13.77
N SER A 8 47.98 2.52 -14.62
CA SER A 8 47.48 3.85 -14.29
C SER A 8 46.31 3.76 -13.30
N SER A 9 46.43 4.55 -12.23
CA SER A 9 45.44 4.66 -11.18
C SER A 9 44.18 5.37 -11.68
N SER A 10 43.02 4.72 -11.54
CA SER A 10 41.71 5.32 -11.77
C SER A 10 41.48 6.49 -10.79
N ALA A 11 41.07 7.63 -11.36
CA ALA A 11 40.90 8.90 -10.67
C ALA A 11 39.81 8.83 -9.59
N ARG A 12 40.20 9.06 -8.33
CA ARG A 12 39.25 9.34 -7.24
C ARG A 12 38.64 10.72 -7.46
N HIS A 13 37.32 10.77 -7.63
CA HIS A 13 36.56 12.01 -7.50
C HIS A 13 36.80 12.62 -6.10
N PRO A 14 37.11 13.92 -5.99
CA PRO A 14 37.26 14.57 -4.70
C PRO A 14 35.88 14.70 -4.04
N ARG A 15 35.68 14.01 -2.91
CA ARG A 15 34.55 14.29 -2.02
C ARG A 15 34.79 15.66 -1.41
N THR A 16 33.91 16.61 -1.73
CA THR A 16 33.79 17.89 -1.03
C THR A 16 33.71 17.62 0.48
N ALA A 17 34.60 18.24 1.25
CA ALA A 17 34.61 18.16 2.69
C ALA A 17 33.28 18.72 3.22
N ALA A 18 32.41 17.84 3.73
CA ALA A 18 31.24 18.24 4.48
C ALA A 18 31.73 18.99 5.73
N THR A 19 31.34 20.24 5.86
CA THR A 19 31.51 21.02 7.09
C THR A 19 30.82 20.30 8.26
N ASP A 20 31.45 20.29 9.44
CA ASP A 20 31.01 19.66 10.71
C ASP A 20 29.61 20.07 11.23
N ALA A 21 28.80 20.77 10.45
CA ALA A 21 27.53 21.34 10.86
C ALA A 21 26.35 20.34 10.93
N ASN A 22 26.47 19.14 10.36
CA ASN A 22 25.33 18.22 10.21
C ASN A 22 25.61 16.79 10.70
N HIS A 23 26.37 16.64 11.78
CA HIS A 23 26.59 15.36 12.46
C HIS A 23 25.82 15.31 13.77
N PHE A 24 24.99 14.29 13.98
CA PHE A 24 24.35 14.03 15.28
C PHE A 24 24.42 12.56 15.65
N VAL A 25 24.33 12.28 16.95
CA VAL A 25 24.30 10.92 17.49
C VAL A 25 22.94 10.67 18.12
N LEU A 26 22.25 9.61 17.68
CA LEU A 26 21.07 9.10 18.35
C LEU A 26 21.47 7.95 19.25
N THR A 27 21.06 8.01 20.51
CA THR A 27 21.29 6.95 21.50
C THR A 27 19.96 6.34 21.90
N PHE A 28 19.85 5.02 21.78
CA PHE A 28 18.66 4.26 22.08
C PHE A 28 18.78 3.61 23.46
N GLU A 29 17.76 3.73 24.29
CA GLU A 29 17.82 3.27 25.69
C GLU A 29 18.04 1.76 25.85
N ASN A 30 17.53 0.96 24.90
CA ASN A 30 17.59 -0.50 24.97
C ASN A 30 18.45 -1.08 23.85
N ASN A 31 19.59 -1.69 24.22
CA ASN A 31 20.53 -2.30 23.28
C ASN A 31 19.89 -3.38 22.39
N ARG A 32 18.93 -4.15 22.91
CA ARG A 32 18.23 -5.19 22.14
C ARG A 32 17.39 -4.57 21.04
N PHE A 33 16.63 -3.52 21.38
CA PHE A 33 15.80 -2.80 20.42
C PHE A 33 16.65 -2.02 19.41
N ALA A 34 17.78 -1.46 19.83
CA ALA A 34 18.73 -0.81 18.93
C ALA A 34 19.31 -1.81 17.92
N SER A 35 19.71 -2.99 18.37
CA SER A 35 20.20 -4.05 17.48
C SER A 35 19.14 -4.53 16.49
N GLU A 36 17.89 -4.64 16.92
CA GLU A 36 16.77 -4.99 16.04
C GLU A 36 16.48 -3.88 15.01
N LEU A 37 16.53 -2.62 15.45
CA LEU A 37 16.36 -1.44 14.60
C LEU A 37 17.43 -1.36 13.51
N PHE A 38 18.71 -1.57 13.86
CA PHE A 38 19.82 -1.53 12.90
C PHE A 38 19.77 -2.71 11.92
N GLY A 39 19.16 -3.82 12.34
CA GLY A 39 19.02 -5.03 11.56
C GLY A 39 20.32 -5.85 11.50
N GLN A 40 20.23 -7.02 10.89
CA GLN A 40 21.39 -7.91 10.76
C GLN A 40 22.49 -7.24 9.93
N PHE A 41 23.73 -7.19 10.45
CA PHE A 41 24.87 -6.54 9.80
C PHE A 41 24.60 -5.08 9.36
N ASP A 42 23.83 -4.35 10.17
CA ASP A 42 23.42 -2.96 9.95
C ASP A 42 22.67 -2.73 8.63
N GLN A 43 21.99 -3.77 8.10
CA GLN A 43 21.30 -3.70 6.82
C GLN A 43 20.26 -2.57 6.73
N ASN A 44 19.57 -2.24 7.85
CA ASN A 44 18.56 -1.19 7.85
C ASN A 44 19.23 0.19 7.79
N LEU A 45 20.37 0.36 8.45
CA LEU A 45 21.14 1.61 8.38
C LEU A 45 21.70 1.84 6.97
N LYS A 46 22.25 0.80 6.33
CA LYS A 46 22.71 0.88 4.93
C LYS A 46 21.59 1.28 3.98
N LEU A 47 20.38 0.78 4.21
CA LEU A 47 19.20 1.18 3.43
C LEU A 47 18.86 2.66 3.60
N LEU A 48 18.97 3.21 4.83
CA LEU A 48 18.85 4.66 5.04
C LEU A 48 19.95 5.44 4.32
N GLU A 49 21.20 4.99 4.39
CA GLU A 49 22.33 5.63 3.69
C GLU A 49 22.10 5.71 2.19
N GLU A 50 21.68 4.60 1.57
CA GLU A 50 21.41 4.53 0.14
C GLU A 50 20.26 5.43 -0.30
N ARG A 51 19.17 5.49 0.49
CA ARG A 51 17.95 6.21 0.11
C ARG A 51 17.97 7.71 0.41
N LEU A 52 18.71 8.11 1.44
CA LEU A 52 18.79 9.51 1.89
C LEU A 52 20.14 10.17 1.55
N HIS A 53 21.09 9.40 0.99
CA HIS A 53 22.45 9.87 0.67
C HIS A 53 23.18 10.44 1.90
N ILE A 54 23.09 9.72 3.03
CA ILE A 54 23.75 10.03 4.32
C ILE A 54 24.82 8.97 4.67
N ASP A 55 25.69 9.27 5.63
CA ASP A 55 26.58 8.29 6.29
C ASP A 55 26.03 8.00 7.69
N ALA A 56 25.77 6.73 8.00
CA ALA A 56 25.18 6.26 9.26
C ALA A 56 26.01 5.12 9.85
N ARG A 57 26.61 5.35 11.03
CA ARG A 57 27.50 4.38 11.70
C ARG A 57 26.98 3.99 13.06
N ALA A 58 26.68 2.70 13.23
CA ALA A 58 26.31 2.13 14.52
C ALA A 58 27.53 1.96 15.43
N ARG A 59 27.36 2.27 16.71
CA ARG A 59 28.29 1.94 17.80
C ARG A 59 27.49 1.59 19.06
N GLY A 60 27.41 0.29 19.37
CA GLY A 60 26.61 -0.19 20.49
C GLY A 60 25.13 0.08 20.28
N ASN A 61 24.52 0.88 21.15
CA ASN A 61 23.13 1.34 21.07
C ASN A 61 22.99 2.75 20.52
N SER A 62 24.05 3.30 19.92
CA SER A 62 24.02 4.62 19.32
C SER A 62 24.32 4.56 17.83
N VAL A 63 23.76 5.49 17.06
CA VAL A 63 24.07 5.69 15.64
C VAL A 63 24.50 7.12 15.41
N ALA A 64 25.68 7.29 14.81
CA ALA A 64 26.19 8.56 14.33
C ALA A 64 25.71 8.76 12.89
N ILE A 65 25.05 9.89 12.61
CA ILE A 65 24.51 10.20 11.29
C ILE A 65 25.10 11.53 10.80
N SER A 66 25.55 11.56 9.55
CA SER A 66 26.08 12.76 8.89
C SER A 66 25.61 12.89 7.44
N GLY A 67 25.43 14.12 6.97
CA GLY A 67 24.94 14.40 5.61
C GLY A 67 24.26 15.76 5.49
N ASP A 68 23.34 15.91 4.55
CA ASP A 68 22.51 17.12 4.43
C ASP A 68 21.53 17.27 5.62
N LEU A 69 21.23 18.50 6.03
CA LEU A 69 20.37 18.76 7.19
C LEU A 69 18.97 18.16 7.02
N THR A 70 18.41 18.22 5.81
CA THR A 70 17.08 17.67 5.52
C THR A 70 17.13 16.15 5.60
N ALA A 71 18.08 15.54 4.90
CA ALA A 71 18.25 14.09 4.84
C ALA A 71 18.54 13.47 6.22
N THR A 72 19.39 14.11 7.02
CA THR A 72 19.72 13.64 8.37
C THR A 72 18.53 13.78 9.32
N ASN A 73 17.72 14.86 9.23
CA ASN A 73 16.47 14.98 9.99
C ASN A 73 15.43 13.92 9.58
N GLN A 74 15.34 13.60 8.28
CA GLN A 74 14.47 12.53 7.78
C GLN A 74 14.90 11.17 8.34
N ALA A 75 16.20 10.89 8.32
CA ALA A 75 16.75 9.67 8.91
C ALA A 75 16.43 9.55 10.40
N ARG A 76 16.57 10.64 11.15
CA ARG A 76 16.19 10.69 12.57
C ARG A 76 14.73 10.35 12.79
N ARG A 77 13.82 10.99 12.06
CA ARG A 77 12.37 10.74 12.19
C ARG A 77 12.03 9.29 11.85
N ALA A 78 12.64 8.73 10.81
CA ALA A 78 12.45 7.33 10.43
C ALA A 78 12.93 6.37 11.54
N LEU A 79 14.12 6.60 12.10
CA LEU A 79 14.67 5.77 13.18
C LEU A 79 13.87 5.89 14.49
N ASP A 80 13.49 7.11 14.89
CA ASP A 80 12.66 7.34 16.08
C ASP A 80 11.31 6.61 15.94
N PHE A 81 10.69 6.69 14.75
CA PHE A 81 9.43 5.98 14.46
C PHE A 81 9.57 4.46 14.57
N LEU A 82 10.58 3.89 13.92
CA LEU A 82 10.81 2.45 13.92
C LEU A 82 11.18 1.95 15.33
N TYR A 83 11.94 2.73 16.09
CA TYR A 83 12.27 2.40 17.48
C TYR A 83 11.03 2.36 18.37
N GLU A 84 10.11 3.33 18.24
CA GLU A 84 8.85 3.34 18.99
C GLU A 84 7.98 2.11 18.65
N ARG A 85 7.99 1.66 17.39
CA ARG A 85 7.30 0.44 16.97
C ARG A 85 7.87 -0.82 17.64
N ILE A 86 9.19 -0.93 17.71
CA ILE A 86 9.86 -2.05 18.41
C ILE A 86 9.54 -2.02 19.91
N GLN A 87 9.52 -0.85 20.54
CA GLN A 87 9.14 -0.72 21.96
C GLN A 87 7.71 -1.20 22.24
N LYS A 88 6.80 -1.10 21.27
CA LYS A 88 5.42 -1.61 21.35
C LYS A 88 5.30 -3.11 21.01
N GLY A 89 6.41 -3.81 20.79
CA GLY A 89 6.45 -5.24 20.49
C GLY A 89 6.25 -5.58 19.01
N GLY A 90 6.31 -4.60 18.11
CA GLY A 90 6.30 -4.85 16.66
C GLY A 90 7.69 -5.20 16.12
N SER A 91 7.76 -5.94 15.01
CA SER A 91 9.01 -6.18 14.27
C SER A 91 9.25 -5.10 13.21
N VAL A 92 10.51 -4.97 12.77
CA VAL A 92 10.94 -4.08 11.69
C VAL A 92 11.59 -4.88 10.56
N ASP A 93 10.94 -4.87 9.39
CA ASP A 93 11.49 -5.42 8.15
C ASP A 93 12.03 -4.31 7.23
N THR A 94 12.84 -4.67 6.23
CA THR A 94 13.37 -3.72 5.24
C THR A 94 12.29 -2.90 4.54
N SER A 95 11.12 -3.50 4.31
CA SER A 95 9.96 -2.80 3.72
C SER A 95 9.32 -1.77 4.65
N ASP A 96 9.44 -1.94 5.98
CA ASP A 96 8.98 -0.96 6.95
C ASP A 96 9.94 0.24 7.01
N VAL A 97 11.25 -0.02 6.89
CA VAL A 97 12.29 1.01 6.80
C VAL A 97 12.04 1.90 5.58
N ASP A 98 11.80 1.28 4.42
CA ASP A 98 11.44 2.01 3.20
C ASP A 98 10.19 2.88 3.36
N GLY A 99 9.18 2.37 4.05
CA GLY A 99 7.96 3.12 4.34
C GLY A 99 8.22 4.32 5.28
N ALA A 100 9.02 4.12 6.32
CA ALA A 100 9.39 5.17 7.27
C ALA A 100 10.15 6.32 6.59
N ILE A 101 11.07 5.99 5.67
CA ILE A 101 11.82 6.98 4.87
C ILE A 101 10.87 7.80 3.98
N ARG A 102 9.99 7.14 3.21
CA ARG A 102 9.02 7.84 2.34
C ARG A 102 8.13 8.81 3.11
N MET A 103 7.72 8.41 4.31
CA MET A 103 6.88 9.22 5.17
C MET A 103 7.63 10.41 5.77
N ALA A 104 8.88 10.21 6.19
CA ALA A 104 9.73 11.29 6.68
C ALA A 104 9.98 12.36 5.59
N GLN A 105 10.18 11.93 4.33
CA GLN A 105 10.32 12.81 3.18
C GLN A 105 9.04 13.61 2.91
N ALA A 106 7.89 12.95 2.85
CA ALA A 106 6.61 13.61 2.61
C ALA A 106 6.21 14.62 3.71
N ALA A 107 6.61 14.38 4.95
CA ALA A 107 6.36 15.32 6.04
C ALA A 107 7.12 16.65 5.85
N ASP A 108 8.33 16.62 5.27
CA ASP A 108 9.08 17.85 4.97
C ASP A 108 8.52 18.59 3.75
N ASP A 109 8.01 17.88 2.74
CA ASP A 109 7.31 18.50 1.60
C ASP A 109 6.08 19.29 2.06
N GLN A 110 5.40 18.84 3.13
CA GLN A 110 4.27 19.56 3.73
C GLN A 110 4.70 20.76 4.59
N LEU A 111 5.90 20.74 5.17
CA LEU A 111 6.45 21.80 6.04
C LEU A 111 7.04 23.00 5.28
N GLN A 112 7.07 22.97 3.94
CA GLN A 112 7.43 24.14 3.12
C GLN A 112 6.32 25.21 3.06
N LEU A 113 5.14 24.96 3.65
CA LEU A 113 4.11 25.96 3.91
C LEU A 113 4.32 26.55 5.32
N PRO A 114 4.23 27.89 5.50
CA PRO A 114 4.54 28.52 6.77
C PRO A 114 3.39 28.30 7.77
N THR A 115 3.36 27.14 8.41
CA THR A 115 2.55 26.91 9.60
C THR A 115 3.44 26.47 10.76
N LEU A 116 3.54 27.38 11.74
CA LEU A 116 4.14 27.17 13.05
C LEU A 116 3.28 26.19 13.86
N GLU A 117 3.31 24.91 13.53
CA GLU A 117 2.79 23.87 14.43
C GLU A 117 3.88 22.85 14.79
N LYS A 118 4.11 22.76 16.10
CA LYS A 118 5.16 21.98 16.75
C LYS A 118 5.08 20.51 16.34
N LYS A 119 6.21 19.96 15.85
CA LYS A 119 6.61 18.54 15.86
C LYS A 119 5.43 17.57 15.99
N ALA A 120 4.62 17.42 14.94
CA ALA A 120 3.74 16.26 14.85
C ALA A 120 4.62 15.02 14.84
N LYS A 121 4.59 14.23 15.93
CA LYS A 121 5.17 12.89 15.91
C LYS A 121 4.57 12.17 14.69
N LEU A 122 5.41 11.62 13.82
CA LEU A 122 4.98 10.76 12.72
C LEU A 122 4.26 9.54 13.33
N SER A 123 2.95 9.64 13.54
CA SER A 123 2.12 8.51 13.94
C SER A 123 1.46 7.95 12.70
N MET A 124 2.07 6.91 12.12
CA MET A 124 1.49 6.19 10.99
C MET A 124 0.21 5.47 11.42
N SER A 125 -0.80 5.52 10.56
CA SER A 125 -2.03 4.76 10.76
C SER A 125 -1.73 3.27 10.66
N GLN A 126 -2.38 2.49 11.53
CA GLN A 126 -2.21 1.06 11.63
C GLN A 126 -3.56 0.35 11.75
N ILE A 127 -3.71 -0.76 11.05
CA ILE A 127 -4.85 -1.67 11.20
C ILE A 127 -4.33 -2.91 11.92
N SER A 128 -4.78 -3.12 13.14
CA SER A 128 -4.48 -4.33 13.91
C SER A 128 -5.65 -5.31 13.84
N THR A 129 -5.34 -6.55 13.48
CA THR A 129 -6.21 -7.73 13.58
C THR A 129 -5.57 -8.75 14.52
N LYS A 130 -6.30 -9.80 14.91
CA LYS A 130 -5.75 -10.87 15.78
C LYS A 130 -4.52 -11.57 15.20
N LYS A 131 -4.39 -11.62 13.88
CA LYS A 131 -3.26 -12.29 13.20
C LYS A 131 -2.11 -11.33 12.90
N LYS A 132 -2.39 -10.09 12.50
CA LYS A 132 -1.39 -9.19 11.92
C LYS A 132 -1.72 -7.72 12.21
N THR A 133 -0.68 -6.91 12.38
CA THR A 133 -0.82 -5.45 12.34
C THR A 133 -0.23 -4.92 11.04
N VAL A 134 -1.05 -4.26 10.24
CA VAL A 134 -0.69 -3.64 8.96
C VAL A 134 -0.47 -2.14 9.19
N VAL A 135 0.72 -1.65 8.90
CA VAL A 135 1.10 -0.24 9.05
C VAL A 135 1.17 0.40 7.66
N ALA A 136 0.71 1.65 7.53
CA ALA A 136 0.87 2.43 6.31
C ALA A 136 2.36 2.52 5.91
N ARG A 137 2.65 2.37 4.61
CA ARG A 137 4.01 2.48 4.05
C ARG A 137 4.18 3.69 3.14
N THR A 138 3.09 4.38 2.83
CA THR A 138 3.10 5.62 2.03
C THR A 138 2.12 6.63 2.62
N PRO A 139 2.30 7.94 2.37
CA PRO A 139 1.36 8.96 2.83
C PRO A 139 -0.06 8.74 2.30
N THR A 140 -0.19 8.25 1.07
CA THR A 140 -1.50 7.94 0.48
C THR A 140 -2.15 6.75 1.17
N GLN A 141 -1.39 5.73 1.57
CA GLN A 141 -1.91 4.63 2.39
C GLN A 141 -2.36 5.12 3.77
N ASP A 142 -1.61 6.02 4.42
CA ASP A 142 -2.01 6.63 5.70
C ASP A 142 -3.34 7.40 5.55
N ALA A 143 -3.44 8.25 4.53
CA ALA A 143 -4.67 8.97 4.20
C ALA A 143 -5.84 8.02 3.91
N TYR A 144 -5.58 6.92 3.19
CA TYR A 144 -6.58 5.89 2.92
C TYR A 144 -7.09 5.22 4.20
N MET A 145 -6.19 4.78 5.08
CA MET A 145 -6.57 4.15 6.34
C MET A 145 -7.38 5.09 7.24
N ARG A 146 -7.00 6.37 7.31
CA ARG A 146 -7.81 7.39 8.03
C ARG A 146 -9.17 7.62 7.40
N ALA A 147 -9.27 7.60 6.06
CA ALA A 147 -10.54 7.74 5.37
C ALA A 147 -11.47 6.56 5.64
N LEU A 148 -10.92 5.33 5.66
CA LEU A 148 -11.65 4.10 6.01
C LEU A 148 -12.28 4.17 7.42
N GLU A 149 -11.57 4.74 8.40
CA GLU A 149 -12.10 4.90 9.76
C GLU A 149 -13.22 5.95 9.87
N ARG A 150 -13.16 7.01 9.07
CA ARG A 150 -13.99 8.22 9.25
C ARG A 150 -15.20 8.32 8.34
N SER A 151 -15.19 7.65 7.20
CA SER A 151 -16.22 7.81 6.16
C SER A 151 -17.06 6.55 6.01
N GLU A 152 -18.31 6.71 5.61
CA GLU A 152 -19.22 5.59 5.37
C GLU A 152 -18.96 4.92 4.01
N LEU A 153 -18.58 5.73 3.02
CA LEU A 153 -18.23 5.28 1.68
C LEU A 153 -16.85 5.80 1.28
N VAL A 154 -15.94 4.89 0.94
CA VAL A 154 -14.58 5.23 0.53
C VAL A 154 -14.23 4.64 -0.83
N PHE A 155 -13.76 5.48 -1.74
CA PHE A 155 -13.15 5.06 -2.99
C PHE A 155 -11.63 5.04 -2.85
N GLY A 156 -11.02 3.87 -2.97
CA GLY A 156 -9.58 3.71 -3.14
C GLY A 156 -9.27 3.42 -4.60
N VAL A 157 -8.74 4.40 -5.33
CA VAL A 157 -8.53 4.27 -6.78
C VAL A 157 -7.08 4.46 -7.18
N GLY A 158 -6.58 3.65 -8.10
CA GLY A 158 -5.24 3.77 -8.66
C GLY A 158 -4.57 2.43 -8.94
N PRO A 159 -3.25 2.44 -9.22
CA PRO A 159 -2.52 1.30 -9.79
C PRO A 159 -2.57 0.01 -8.96
N ALA A 160 -2.33 -1.12 -9.62
CA ALA A 160 -2.17 -2.42 -8.96
C ALA A 160 -0.90 -2.46 -8.09
N GLY A 161 -1.00 -3.06 -6.90
CA GLY A 161 0.12 -3.16 -5.95
C GLY A 161 0.31 -1.94 -5.03
N THR A 162 -0.63 -0.99 -5.04
CA THR A 162 -0.69 0.14 -4.08
C THR A 162 -1.29 -0.25 -2.72
N GLY A 163 -1.85 -1.46 -2.61
CA GLY A 163 -2.42 -2.00 -1.39
C GLY A 163 -3.89 -1.63 -1.12
N LYS A 164 -4.57 -0.93 -2.05
CA LYS A 164 -5.96 -0.48 -1.90
C LYS A 164 -6.94 -1.58 -1.42
N THR A 165 -6.99 -2.72 -2.10
CA THR A 165 -7.87 -3.84 -1.74
C THR A 165 -7.42 -4.54 -0.46
N TYR A 166 -6.11 -4.72 -0.29
CA TYR A 166 -5.54 -5.37 0.89
C TYR A 166 -5.85 -4.60 2.18
N LEU A 167 -5.65 -3.28 2.16
CA LEU A 167 -5.95 -2.40 3.30
C LEU A 167 -7.46 -2.32 3.58
N ALA A 168 -8.30 -2.37 2.54
CA ALA A 168 -9.76 -2.44 2.71
C ALA A 168 -10.19 -3.72 3.43
N VAL A 169 -9.67 -4.88 3.00
CA VAL A 169 -9.95 -6.19 3.64
C VAL A 169 -9.41 -6.22 5.08
N ALA A 170 -8.22 -5.69 5.32
CA ALA A 170 -7.66 -5.55 6.66
C ALA A 170 -8.58 -4.74 7.58
N HIS A 171 -9.09 -3.60 7.09
CA HIS A 171 -10.01 -2.76 7.86
C HIS A 171 -11.34 -3.47 8.13
N ALA A 172 -11.93 -4.14 7.13
CA ALA A 172 -13.14 -4.93 7.31
C ALA A 172 -12.98 -6.04 8.36
N ALA A 173 -11.87 -6.78 8.31
CA ALA A 173 -11.53 -7.80 9.31
C ALA A 173 -11.42 -7.19 10.72
N GLN A 174 -10.77 -6.03 10.85
CA GLN A 174 -10.68 -5.33 12.12
C GLN A 174 -12.07 -4.91 12.66
N LEU A 175 -12.95 -4.39 11.81
CA LEU A 175 -14.31 -4.00 12.22
C LEU A 175 -15.10 -5.21 12.72
N LEU A 176 -15.02 -6.34 12.01
CA LEU A 176 -15.68 -7.59 12.41
C LEU A 176 -15.13 -8.10 13.75
N GLU A 177 -13.81 -8.13 13.93
CA GLU A 177 -13.20 -8.60 15.18
C GLU A 177 -13.51 -7.74 16.40
N ARG A 178 -13.76 -6.44 16.20
CA ARG A 178 -14.17 -5.50 17.24
C ARG A 178 -15.69 -5.49 17.48
N GLY A 179 -16.47 -6.23 16.69
CA GLY A 179 -17.93 -6.21 16.75
C GLY A 179 -18.55 -4.90 16.30
N ALA A 180 -17.83 -4.09 15.51
CA ALA A 180 -18.36 -2.85 14.93
C ALA A 180 -19.28 -3.12 13.73
N VAL A 181 -19.12 -4.29 13.09
CA VAL A 181 -20.00 -4.82 12.05
C VAL A 181 -20.24 -6.31 12.33
N ASP A 182 -21.39 -6.82 11.91
CA ASP A 182 -21.76 -8.22 12.09
C ASP A 182 -21.22 -9.11 10.98
N ARG A 183 -20.97 -8.53 9.80
CA ARG A 183 -20.64 -9.28 8.57
C ARG A 183 -19.64 -8.55 7.67
N ILE A 184 -18.91 -9.33 6.87
CA ILE A 184 -18.08 -8.83 5.77
C ILE A 184 -18.66 -9.36 4.46
N ILE A 185 -18.83 -8.49 3.48
CA ILE A 185 -19.29 -8.84 2.13
C ILE A 185 -18.24 -8.38 1.14
N LEU A 186 -17.57 -9.31 0.48
CA LEU A 186 -16.57 -9.05 -0.55
C LEU A 186 -17.18 -9.40 -1.91
N SER A 187 -17.14 -8.44 -2.83
CA SER A 187 -17.70 -8.61 -4.16
C SER A 187 -16.75 -8.13 -5.24
N ARG A 188 -16.84 -8.78 -6.39
CA ARG A 188 -16.09 -8.43 -7.61
C ARG A 188 -17.04 -8.59 -8.80
N PRO A 189 -17.02 -7.68 -9.80
CA PRO A 189 -17.76 -7.90 -11.03
C PRO A 189 -17.19 -9.13 -11.76
N ALA A 190 -18.07 -9.92 -12.36
CA ALA A 190 -17.64 -10.96 -13.28
C ALA A 190 -17.24 -10.30 -14.60
N VAL A 191 -16.00 -10.47 -15.00
CA VAL A 191 -15.44 -9.91 -16.23
C VAL A 191 -14.71 -11.01 -16.93
N GLU A 192 -15.05 -11.24 -18.19
CA GLU A 192 -14.40 -12.25 -19.03
C GLU A 192 -13.04 -11.72 -19.51
N ALA A 193 -12.07 -11.65 -18.59
CA ALA A 193 -10.69 -11.36 -18.95
C ALA A 193 -10.07 -12.63 -19.56
N GLY A 194 -10.07 -12.71 -20.90
CA GLY A 194 -9.33 -13.71 -21.68
C GLY A 194 -10.06 -15.02 -21.94
N GLU A 195 -10.46 -15.76 -20.91
CA GLU A 195 -11.18 -17.04 -21.04
C GLU A 195 -12.67 -16.83 -20.76
N ARG A 196 -13.56 -17.26 -21.68
CA ARG A 196 -15.01 -17.16 -21.44
C ARG A 196 -15.36 -18.02 -20.23
N LEU A 197 -16.09 -17.45 -19.27
CA LEU A 197 -16.53 -18.14 -18.04
C LEU A 197 -17.21 -19.49 -18.34
N GLY A 198 -17.80 -19.62 -19.53
CA GLY A 198 -18.42 -20.86 -20.02
C GLY A 198 -17.50 -22.09 -20.18
N PHE A 199 -16.16 -21.94 -20.20
CA PHE A 199 -15.23 -23.05 -20.45
C PHE A 199 -14.66 -23.73 -19.21
N LEU A 200 -14.79 -23.15 -18.02
CA LEU A 200 -14.35 -23.81 -16.78
C LEU A 200 -15.34 -24.95 -16.42
N PRO A 201 -14.88 -26.19 -16.22
CA PRO A 201 -15.72 -27.29 -15.74
C PRO A 201 -16.12 -27.04 -14.26
N GLY A 202 -17.32 -27.48 -13.86
CA GLY A 202 -17.80 -27.33 -12.48
C GLY A 202 -19.11 -26.54 -12.36
N ASP A 203 -19.58 -26.35 -11.13
CA ASP A 203 -20.77 -25.53 -10.86
C ASP A 203 -20.47 -24.02 -11.04
N MET A 204 -21.49 -23.15 -11.01
CA MET A 204 -21.29 -21.70 -11.18
C MET A 204 -20.36 -21.09 -10.13
N LYS A 205 -20.19 -21.72 -8.96
CA LYS A 205 -19.31 -21.25 -7.89
C LYS A 205 -17.86 -21.61 -8.21
N ASP A 206 -17.60 -22.85 -8.64
CA ASP A 206 -16.28 -23.33 -9.07
C ASP A 206 -15.70 -22.49 -10.21
N LYS A 207 -16.56 -21.98 -11.10
CA LYS A 207 -16.15 -21.15 -12.24
C LYS A 207 -15.76 -19.72 -11.86
N VAL A 208 -16.31 -19.17 -10.78
CA VAL A 208 -16.07 -17.77 -10.37
C VAL A 208 -15.01 -17.67 -9.27
N ASP A 209 -14.78 -18.77 -8.54
CA ASP A 209 -13.79 -18.87 -7.47
C ASP A 209 -12.37 -18.40 -7.85
N PRO A 210 -11.83 -18.67 -9.06
CA PRO A 210 -10.50 -18.16 -9.45
C PRO A 210 -10.39 -16.63 -9.39
N TYR A 211 -11.44 -15.90 -9.77
CA TYR A 211 -11.46 -14.43 -9.77
C TYR A 211 -11.60 -13.85 -8.35
N LEU A 212 -12.16 -14.63 -7.44
CA LEU A 212 -12.37 -14.23 -6.05
C LEU A 212 -11.19 -14.62 -5.16
N ARG A 213 -10.29 -15.51 -5.60
CA ARG A 213 -9.13 -15.99 -4.84
C ARG A 213 -8.28 -14.89 -4.19
N PRO A 214 -7.96 -13.75 -4.85
CA PRO A 214 -7.21 -12.68 -4.19
C PRO A 214 -7.89 -12.11 -2.93
N LEU A 215 -9.23 -12.15 -2.86
CA LEU A 215 -9.99 -11.72 -1.70
C LEU A 215 -9.91 -12.75 -0.56
N TYR A 216 -9.91 -14.05 -0.89
CA TYR A 216 -9.64 -15.11 0.08
C TYR A 216 -8.24 -14.99 0.67
N ASP A 217 -7.22 -14.81 -0.17
CA ASP A 217 -5.83 -14.69 0.27
C ASP A 217 -5.65 -13.51 1.23
N ALA A 218 -6.26 -12.35 0.91
CA ALA A 218 -6.24 -11.18 1.79
C ALA A 218 -6.92 -11.44 3.14
N LEU A 219 -8.02 -12.20 3.18
CA LEU A 219 -8.67 -12.58 4.44
C LEU A 219 -7.82 -13.54 5.28
N TYR A 220 -7.23 -14.56 4.64
CA TYR A 220 -6.34 -15.49 5.32
C TYR A 220 -5.10 -14.81 5.88
N ASP A 221 -4.64 -13.72 5.27
CA ASP A 221 -3.57 -12.88 5.80
C ASP A 221 -3.97 -12.12 7.08
N MET A 222 -5.24 -11.78 7.23
CA MET A 222 -5.77 -10.96 8.32
C MET A 222 -6.35 -11.76 9.48
N MET A 223 -6.81 -12.99 9.23
CA MET A 223 -7.51 -13.82 10.22
C MET A 223 -6.95 -15.26 10.23
N PRO A 224 -7.02 -15.97 11.36
CA PRO A 224 -6.71 -17.40 11.41
C PRO A 224 -7.59 -18.20 10.45
N GLY A 225 -7.01 -19.14 9.70
CA GLY A 225 -7.72 -19.83 8.61
C GLY A 225 -8.95 -20.61 9.07
N ASP A 226 -8.86 -21.28 10.22
CA ASP A 226 -9.99 -22.00 10.82
C ASP A 226 -11.17 -21.07 11.16
N LYS A 227 -10.90 -19.80 11.49
CA LYS A 227 -11.93 -18.79 11.73
C LYS A 227 -12.53 -18.26 10.44
N VAL A 228 -11.70 -18.03 9.41
CA VAL A 228 -12.17 -17.61 8.09
C VAL A 228 -13.15 -18.63 7.53
N GLU A 229 -12.77 -19.91 7.52
CA GLU A 229 -13.63 -20.99 7.03
C GLU A 229 -14.96 -21.07 7.78
N ARG A 230 -14.93 -21.07 9.13
CA ARG A 230 -16.16 -21.06 9.94
C ARG A 230 -17.04 -19.84 9.67
N ALA A 231 -16.44 -18.66 9.53
CA ALA A 231 -17.16 -17.43 9.26
C ALA A 231 -17.80 -17.43 7.87
N ILE A 232 -17.13 -18.03 6.88
CA ILE A 232 -17.70 -18.24 5.53
C ILE A 232 -18.86 -19.23 5.58
N THR A 233 -18.69 -20.39 6.23
CA THR A 233 -19.77 -21.38 6.37
C THR A 233 -20.98 -20.82 7.12
N ALA A 234 -20.76 -19.96 8.12
CA ALA A 234 -21.82 -19.31 8.88
C ALA A 234 -22.47 -18.11 8.16
N GLY A 235 -21.97 -17.70 6.99
CA GLY A 235 -22.45 -16.51 6.28
C GLY A 235 -22.08 -15.17 6.94
N VAL A 236 -21.13 -15.20 7.88
CA VAL A 236 -20.56 -13.98 8.50
C VAL A 236 -19.62 -13.28 7.52
N ILE A 237 -18.85 -14.06 6.76
CA ILE A 237 -18.05 -13.56 5.63
C ILE A 237 -18.65 -14.12 4.35
N GLU A 238 -19.13 -13.25 3.48
CA GLU A 238 -19.67 -13.61 2.18
C GLU A 238 -18.72 -13.12 1.09
N ILE A 239 -18.29 -14.02 0.20
CA ILE A 239 -17.48 -13.68 -0.97
C ILE A 239 -18.30 -14.10 -2.18
N ALA A 240 -18.82 -13.11 -2.93
CA ALA A 240 -19.82 -13.38 -3.95
C ALA A 240 -19.74 -12.41 -5.14
N PRO A 241 -20.12 -12.87 -6.35
CA PRO A 241 -20.15 -12.00 -7.53
C PRO A 241 -21.12 -10.83 -7.36
N LEU A 242 -20.84 -9.71 -8.04
CA LEU A 242 -21.65 -8.48 -7.94
C LEU A 242 -23.15 -8.68 -8.19
N ALA A 243 -23.52 -9.65 -9.04
CA ALA A 243 -24.91 -9.96 -9.35
C ALA A 243 -25.74 -10.36 -8.11
N PHE A 244 -25.10 -10.95 -7.10
CA PHE A 244 -25.76 -11.42 -5.86
C PHE A 244 -26.13 -10.26 -4.92
N MET A 245 -25.69 -9.04 -5.22
CA MET A 245 -26.00 -7.85 -4.41
C MET A 245 -27.38 -7.27 -4.73
N ARG A 246 -27.99 -7.68 -5.85
CA ARG A 246 -29.28 -7.15 -6.30
C ARG A 246 -30.38 -7.44 -5.28
N GLY A 247 -31.17 -6.41 -4.95
CA GLY A 247 -32.33 -6.54 -4.07
C GLY A 247 -31.98 -6.69 -2.58
N ARG A 248 -30.71 -6.60 -2.20
CA ARG A 248 -30.30 -6.63 -0.79
C ARG A 248 -30.33 -5.23 -0.18
N THR A 249 -30.32 -5.18 1.14
CA THR A 249 -29.93 -4.01 1.93
C THR A 249 -28.80 -4.47 2.85
N LEU A 250 -27.64 -3.84 2.77
CA LEU A 250 -26.43 -4.29 3.44
C LEU A 250 -26.22 -3.45 4.69
N ALA A 251 -26.95 -3.77 5.77
CA ALA A 251 -26.82 -3.11 7.07
C ALA A 251 -25.87 -3.88 8.01
N ASN A 252 -25.27 -3.17 8.97
CA ASN A 252 -24.29 -3.67 9.94
C ASN A 252 -23.17 -4.50 9.30
N ALA A 253 -22.68 -4.08 8.13
CA ALA A 253 -21.73 -4.86 7.33
C ALA A 253 -20.59 -3.99 6.80
N ALA A 254 -19.39 -4.56 6.74
CA ALA A 254 -18.30 -4.04 5.93
C ALA A 254 -18.40 -4.62 4.51
N VAL A 255 -18.62 -3.78 3.52
CA VAL A 255 -18.93 -4.16 2.14
C VAL A 255 -17.81 -3.66 1.23
N ILE A 256 -17.17 -4.55 0.48
CA ILE A 256 -16.07 -4.20 -0.42
C ILE A 256 -16.44 -4.61 -1.85
N LEU A 257 -16.35 -3.66 -2.79
CA LEU A 257 -16.39 -3.94 -4.22
C LEU A 257 -15.00 -3.75 -4.81
N ASP A 258 -14.38 -4.85 -5.19
CA ASP A 258 -13.07 -4.86 -5.84
C ASP A 258 -13.17 -4.90 -7.36
N GLU A 259 -12.11 -4.45 -8.05
CA GLU A 259 -12.07 -4.21 -9.49
C GLU A 259 -13.27 -3.42 -10.03
N ALA A 260 -13.67 -2.39 -9.30
CA ALA A 260 -14.86 -1.61 -9.60
C ALA A 260 -14.82 -0.93 -10.97
N GLN A 261 -13.62 -0.75 -11.58
CA GLN A 261 -13.49 -0.21 -12.93
C GLN A 261 -14.21 -1.06 -13.98
N ASN A 262 -14.42 -2.34 -13.68
CA ASN A 262 -15.12 -3.28 -14.55
C ASN A 262 -16.62 -3.42 -14.24
N THR A 263 -17.19 -2.45 -13.51
CA THR A 263 -18.65 -2.31 -13.40
C THR A 263 -19.19 -1.38 -14.47
N THR A 264 -20.41 -1.64 -14.93
CA THR A 264 -21.17 -0.66 -15.71
C THR A 264 -21.78 0.42 -14.81
N SER A 265 -22.16 1.56 -15.38
CA SER A 265 -22.94 2.62 -14.73
C SER A 265 -24.12 2.08 -13.90
N MET A 266 -24.90 1.17 -14.50
CA MET A 266 -26.07 0.58 -13.87
C MET A 266 -25.68 -0.33 -12.69
N GLN A 267 -24.62 -1.12 -12.83
CA GLN A 267 -24.12 -1.98 -11.76
C GLN A 267 -23.56 -1.19 -10.58
N MET A 268 -22.79 -0.14 -10.85
CA MET A 268 -22.27 0.75 -9.81
C MET A 268 -23.41 1.43 -9.06
N LYS A 269 -24.38 2.03 -9.76
CA LYS A 269 -25.57 2.63 -9.12
C LYS A 269 -26.37 1.60 -8.31
N MET A 270 -26.55 0.39 -8.86
CA MET A 270 -27.22 -0.70 -8.16
C MET A 270 -26.52 -1.02 -6.85
N PHE A 271 -25.18 -1.14 -6.86
CA PHE A 271 -24.38 -1.50 -5.70
C PHE A 271 -24.33 -0.40 -4.64
N LEU A 272 -24.06 0.85 -5.03
CA LEU A 272 -23.99 1.98 -4.11
C LEU A 272 -25.31 2.20 -3.35
N THR A 273 -26.44 1.94 -4.02
CA THR A 273 -27.78 2.01 -3.40
C THR A 273 -28.12 0.82 -2.50
N ARG A 274 -27.18 -0.10 -2.26
CA ARG A 274 -27.33 -1.20 -1.30
C ARG A 274 -26.81 -0.85 0.10
N LEU A 275 -26.11 0.28 0.27
CA LEU A 275 -25.59 0.72 1.55
C LEU A 275 -26.74 0.86 2.57
N GLY A 276 -26.69 0.09 3.65
CA GLY A 276 -27.67 0.14 4.75
C GLY A 276 -27.12 0.84 5.99
N GLU A 277 -27.93 0.89 7.03
CA GLU A 277 -27.54 1.49 8.32
C GLU A 277 -26.32 0.80 8.94
N ASN A 278 -25.46 1.58 9.59
CA ASN A 278 -24.21 1.15 10.22
C ASN A 278 -23.27 0.34 9.31
N ALA A 279 -23.43 0.45 7.99
CA ALA A 279 -22.55 -0.19 7.05
C ALA A 279 -21.33 0.69 6.72
N ARG A 280 -20.27 0.03 6.28
CA ARG A 280 -19.08 0.68 5.73
C ARG A 280 -18.88 0.10 4.34
N MET A 281 -18.90 0.94 3.32
CA MET A 281 -18.72 0.52 1.93
C MET A 281 -17.41 1.03 1.37
N ILE A 282 -16.65 0.15 0.75
CA ILE A 282 -15.34 0.44 0.21
C ILE A 282 -15.31 0.01 -1.25
N ILE A 283 -14.99 0.92 -2.13
CA ILE A 283 -14.90 0.67 -3.58
C ILE A 283 -13.44 0.76 -3.99
N THR A 284 -12.88 -0.31 -4.51
CA THR A 284 -11.49 -0.38 -4.98
C THR A 284 -11.45 -0.65 -6.48
N GLY A 285 -10.55 0.04 -7.18
CA GLY A 285 -10.38 -0.18 -8.63
C GLY A 285 -9.30 0.69 -9.25
N ASP A 286 -8.97 0.41 -10.50
CA ASP A 286 -8.03 1.21 -11.29
C ASP A 286 -8.71 1.74 -12.55
N PRO A 287 -9.03 3.05 -12.62
CA PRO A 287 -9.63 3.65 -13.81
C PRO A 287 -8.86 3.45 -15.13
N SER A 288 -7.56 3.10 -15.07
CA SER A 288 -6.75 2.84 -16.26
C SER A 288 -6.88 1.40 -16.80
N GLN A 289 -7.43 0.46 -16.02
CA GLN A 289 -7.51 -0.97 -16.34
C GLN A 289 -8.96 -1.41 -16.60
N VAL A 290 -9.66 -0.71 -17.50
CA VAL A 290 -11.06 -1.03 -17.83
C VAL A 290 -11.11 -2.15 -18.87
N ASP A 291 -11.58 -3.31 -18.44
CA ASP A 291 -11.75 -4.52 -19.25
C ASP A 291 -13.17 -4.67 -19.83
N LEU A 292 -13.97 -3.60 -19.79
CA LEU A 292 -15.33 -3.61 -20.32
C LEU A 292 -15.34 -3.63 -21.86
N PRO A 293 -16.37 -4.22 -22.49
CA PRO A 293 -16.53 -4.15 -23.94
C PRO A 293 -16.50 -2.71 -24.47
N ARG A 294 -15.93 -2.53 -25.67
CA ARG A 294 -15.83 -1.20 -26.31
C ARG A 294 -17.21 -0.51 -26.37
N GLY A 295 -17.23 0.77 -25.98
CA GLY A 295 -18.44 1.59 -25.95
C GLY A 295 -19.24 1.51 -24.64
N VAL A 296 -18.92 0.59 -23.73
CA VAL A 296 -19.55 0.53 -22.41
C VAL A 296 -18.81 1.46 -21.44
N LYS A 297 -19.55 2.40 -20.83
CA LYS A 297 -18.99 3.32 -19.83
C LYS A 297 -18.73 2.60 -18.51
N SER A 298 -17.53 2.80 -17.95
CA SER A 298 -17.20 2.34 -16.60
C SER A 298 -18.00 3.09 -15.53
N GLY A 299 -18.67 2.33 -14.69
CA GLY A 299 -19.43 2.84 -13.55
C GLY A 299 -18.55 3.47 -12.49
N LEU A 300 -17.32 2.97 -12.28
CA LEU A 300 -16.37 3.61 -11.36
C LEU A 300 -15.99 5.00 -11.84
N VAL A 301 -15.58 5.12 -13.12
CA VAL A 301 -15.18 6.41 -13.70
C VAL A 301 -16.31 7.42 -13.63
N GLU A 302 -17.54 6.98 -13.92
CA GLU A 302 -18.72 7.82 -13.81
C GLU A 302 -19.04 8.22 -12.36
N ALA A 303 -19.03 7.28 -11.41
CA ALA A 303 -19.31 7.55 -10.01
C ALA A 303 -18.34 8.56 -9.40
N LEU A 304 -17.04 8.48 -9.75
CA LEU A 304 -16.04 9.44 -9.30
C LEU A 304 -16.32 10.89 -9.75
N GLN A 305 -17.05 11.07 -10.85
CA GLN A 305 -17.46 12.39 -11.33
C GLN A 305 -18.79 12.83 -10.69
N ILE A 306 -19.78 11.93 -10.67
CA ILE A 306 -21.14 12.24 -10.18
C ILE A 306 -21.14 12.50 -8.66
N LEU A 307 -20.37 11.73 -7.89
CA LEU A 307 -20.40 11.78 -6.43
C LEU A 307 -19.45 12.84 -5.85
N LYS A 308 -18.91 13.70 -6.70
CA LYS A 308 -18.00 14.77 -6.27
C LYS A 308 -18.77 15.78 -5.41
N GLY A 309 -18.34 15.94 -4.16
CA GLY A 309 -18.96 16.87 -3.21
C GLY A 309 -20.14 16.30 -2.41
N VAL A 310 -20.46 15.01 -2.56
CA VAL A 310 -21.44 14.35 -1.70
C VAL A 310 -20.83 14.10 -0.32
N GLU A 311 -21.53 14.51 0.73
CA GLU A 311 -21.10 14.33 2.12
C GLU A 311 -20.98 12.83 2.49
N GLY A 312 -20.03 12.49 3.35
CA GLY A 312 -19.81 11.11 3.80
C GLY A 312 -19.02 10.23 2.83
N ILE A 313 -18.66 10.77 1.64
CA ILE A 313 -17.87 10.06 0.63
C ILE A 313 -16.44 10.59 0.59
N SER A 314 -15.47 9.69 0.79
CA SER A 314 -14.04 9.99 0.63
C SER A 314 -13.48 9.33 -0.63
N VAL A 315 -12.65 10.07 -1.38
CA VAL A 315 -11.95 9.55 -2.56
C VAL A 315 -10.45 9.70 -2.38
N ILE A 316 -9.74 8.58 -2.35
CA ILE A 316 -8.29 8.52 -2.23
C ILE A 316 -7.70 7.97 -3.52
N ARG A 317 -6.78 8.76 -4.10
CA ARG A 317 -6.16 8.47 -5.40
C ARG A 317 -4.70 8.07 -5.19
N PHE A 318 -4.42 6.78 -5.38
CA PHE A 318 -3.09 6.23 -5.40
C PHE A 318 -2.39 6.52 -6.72
N LYS A 319 -1.07 6.67 -6.67
CA LYS A 319 -0.19 6.85 -7.82
C LYS A 319 0.80 5.69 -7.94
N ASP A 320 1.56 5.62 -9.02
CA ASP A 320 2.59 4.58 -9.20
C ASP A 320 3.69 4.67 -8.13
N THR A 321 3.95 5.85 -7.60
CA THR A 321 4.87 6.07 -6.47
C THR A 321 4.39 5.42 -5.16
N ASP A 322 3.10 5.12 -5.06
CA ASP A 322 2.51 4.42 -3.91
C ASP A 322 2.62 2.89 -4.01
N VAL A 323 3.14 2.36 -5.12
CA VAL A 323 3.32 0.92 -5.29
C VAL A 323 4.40 0.42 -4.34
N VAL A 324 4.02 -0.51 -3.47
CA VAL A 324 4.93 -1.15 -2.52
C VAL A 324 5.01 -2.63 -2.86
N ARG A 325 5.99 -2.97 -3.69
CA ARG A 325 6.30 -4.35 -4.08
C ARG A 325 7.67 -4.75 -3.56
N HIS A 326 7.91 -6.05 -3.53
CA HIS A 326 9.23 -6.58 -3.22
C HIS A 326 10.29 -5.97 -4.17
N PRO A 327 11.49 -5.59 -3.69
CA PRO A 327 12.51 -4.91 -4.52
C PRO A 327 12.89 -5.69 -5.80
N LEU A 328 12.88 -7.02 -5.75
CA LEU A 328 13.09 -7.86 -6.93
C LEU A 328 12.00 -7.65 -7.99
N VAL A 329 10.73 -7.58 -7.60
CA VAL A 329 9.62 -7.35 -8.54
C VAL A 329 9.77 -5.97 -9.18
N GLY A 330 10.15 -4.95 -8.42
CA GLY A 330 10.45 -3.62 -8.98
C GLY A 330 11.59 -3.64 -10.01
N ARG A 331 12.64 -4.44 -9.78
CA ARG A 331 13.73 -4.63 -10.76
C ARG A 331 13.26 -5.37 -12.01
N ILE A 332 12.41 -6.39 -11.86
CA ILE A 332 11.83 -7.13 -12.99
C ILE A 332 10.97 -6.22 -13.84
N VAL A 333 10.05 -5.46 -13.23
CA VAL A 333 9.17 -4.51 -13.96
C VAL A 333 10.01 -3.52 -14.75
N ARG A 334 11.01 -2.87 -14.13
CA ARG A 334 11.91 -1.95 -14.83
C ARG A 334 12.67 -2.59 -16.00
N ALA A 335 13.05 -3.86 -15.88
CA ALA A 335 13.75 -4.58 -16.95
C ALA A 335 12.83 -4.82 -18.15
N TYR A 336 11.56 -5.15 -17.91
CA TYR A 336 10.55 -5.27 -18.96
C TYR A 336 10.24 -3.90 -19.59
N ASP A 337 9.95 -2.88 -18.76
CA ASP A 337 9.62 -1.53 -19.25
C ASP A 337 10.73 -0.98 -20.15
N ALA A 338 12.01 -1.18 -19.78
CA ALA A 338 13.15 -0.75 -20.59
C ALA A 338 13.25 -1.45 -21.95
N GLN A 339 12.75 -2.68 -22.08
CA GLN A 339 12.76 -3.40 -23.36
C GLN A 339 11.57 -3.02 -24.24
N TYR A 340 10.38 -2.84 -23.66
CA TYR A 340 9.17 -2.52 -24.41
C TYR A 340 9.02 -1.03 -24.73
N ALA A 341 9.60 -0.11 -23.94
CA ALA A 341 9.65 1.32 -24.27
C ALA A 341 10.50 1.61 -25.52
N VAL A 342 11.55 0.82 -25.76
CA VAL A 342 12.44 0.96 -26.92
C VAL A 342 11.76 0.52 -28.23
N HIS A 343 10.73 -0.33 -28.13
CA HIS A 343 9.98 -0.78 -29.31
C HIS A 343 8.92 0.23 -29.79
N GLU A 344 8.33 1.03 -28.89
CA GLU A 344 7.35 2.06 -29.28
C GLU A 344 8.01 3.24 -30.05
N GLU A 345 9.21 3.69 -29.63
CA GLU A 345 9.94 4.75 -30.33
C GLU A 345 10.48 4.31 -31.71
N SER A 346 10.67 3.00 -31.91
CA SER A 346 11.16 2.44 -33.18
C SER A 346 10.05 2.30 -34.23
N GLU A 347 8.78 2.22 -33.83
CA GLU A 347 7.63 2.13 -34.74
C GLU A 347 7.01 3.50 -35.11
N GLU A 348 7.22 4.53 -34.29
CA GLU A 348 6.81 5.91 -34.63
C GLU A 348 7.81 6.64 -35.55
N GLY A 349 9.04 6.14 -35.69
CA GLY A 349 10.06 6.69 -36.59
C GLY A 349 9.94 6.26 -38.06
N ASP A 350 9.05 5.32 -38.38
CA ASP A 350 8.93 4.70 -39.72
C ASP A 350 7.52 4.85 -40.34
N ARG A 351 6.75 5.86 -39.90
CA ARG A 351 5.45 6.24 -40.49
C ARG A 351 5.42 7.64 -41.08
#